data_AF-A0A7X7ADW7-F1
#
_entry.id   AF-A0A7X7ADW7-F1
#
_cell.length_a   1.000
_cell.length_b   1.000
_cell.length_c   1.000
_cell.angle_alpha   90.00
_cell.angle_beta   90.00
_cell.angle_gamma   90.00
#
_symmetry.space_group_name_H-M   'P 1'
#
loop_
_entity.id
_entity.type
_entity.pdbx_description
1 polymer ?
#
loop_
_entity_poly.entity_id
_entity_poly.type
_entity_poly.pdbx_seq_one_letter_code
_entity_poly.pdbx_strand_id
1 'polypeptide(L)'
;MENQKSNLDLDQLTDFQQRIRILVRNAPWVLRITDLRDKPAPVFIVKKRYLPDEDPRKNGIKSKTVLRDQGLIYGQSLRRCLPVIRLIINGVCDEAGVPLELQQYTGNGRITFRGNLPLDEEAGTKLSLIFQLQARVKDLDRVELIAWRVERFSREEAAYWLTRATQSGAAANRWAQAGMRIMLGGQPDDKAILNLLEKLRR
;
A
#
# COMPACT_ATOMS: atom_id res chain seq x y z
N MET A 1 31.53 -7.60 -23.96
CA MET A 1 30.14 -8.11 -23.92
C MET A 1 29.34 -7.64 -22.69
N GLU A 2 29.93 -6.94 -21.71
CA GLU A 2 29.17 -6.38 -20.57
C GLU A 2 28.42 -5.07 -20.87
N ASN A 3 28.94 -4.20 -21.74
CA ASN A 3 28.35 -2.88 -22.05
C ASN A 3 27.00 -2.90 -22.81
N GLN A 4 26.66 -4.00 -23.50
CA GLN A 4 25.40 -4.10 -24.24
C GLN A 4 24.23 -4.53 -23.34
N LYS A 5 24.47 -5.34 -22.31
CA LYS A 5 23.45 -5.73 -21.32
C LYS A 5 23.05 -4.55 -20.43
N SER A 6 24.02 -3.75 -19.98
CA SER A 6 23.76 -2.57 -19.13
C SER A 6 22.93 -1.49 -19.85
N ASN A 7 23.14 -1.28 -21.14
CA ASN A 7 22.37 -0.30 -21.90
C ASN A 7 20.95 -0.79 -22.21
N LEU A 8 20.77 -2.07 -22.53
CA LEU A 8 19.44 -2.66 -22.70
C LEU A 8 18.59 -2.57 -21.42
N ASP A 9 19.19 -2.84 -20.26
CA ASP A 9 18.50 -2.77 -18.96
C ASP A 9 18.09 -1.32 -18.61
N LEU A 10 18.93 -0.33 -18.94
CA LEU A 10 18.65 1.09 -18.70
C LEU A 10 17.52 1.62 -19.61
N ASP A 11 17.52 1.24 -20.89
CA ASP A 11 16.48 1.65 -21.83
C ASP A 11 15.13 0.99 -21.48
N GLN A 12 15.14 -0.30 -21.13
CA GLN A 12 13.94 -1.01 -20.64
C GLN A 12 13.38 -0.40 -19.36
N LEU A 13 14.24 -0.02 -18.40
CA LEU A 13 13.82 0.69 -17.19
C LEU A 13 13.23 2.07 -17.50
N THR A 14 13.74 2.77 -18.51
CA THR A 14 13.27 4.10 -18.89
C THR A 14 11.89 4.04 -19.54
N ASP A 15 11.69 3.13 -20.49
CA ASP A 15 10.40 2.91 -21.14
C ASP A 15 9.35 2.42 -20.14
N PHE A 16 9.75 1.52 -19.26
CA PHE A 16 8.91 1.04 -18.18
C PHE A 16 8.50 2.18 -17.23
N GLN A 17 9.43 3.06 -16.85
CA GLN A 17 9.09 4.25 -16.05
C GLN A 17 8.12 5.19 -16.78
N GLN A 18 8.23 5.35 -18.10
CA GLN A 18 7.28 6.16 -18.87
C GLN A 18 5.87 5.55 -18.85
N ARG A 19 5.75 4.24 -19.06
CA ARG A 19 4.47 3.52 -18.97
C ARG A 19 3.84 3.66 -17.59
N ILE A 20 4.62 3.46 -16.53
CA ILE A 20 4.17 3.61 -15.14
C ILE A 20 3.67 5.04 -14.87
N ARG A 21 4.37 6.08 -15.35
CA ARG A 21 3.97 7.48 -15.18
C ARG A 21 2.61 7.79 -15.81
N ILE A 22 2.30 7.18 -16.96
CA ILE A 22 0.98 7.34 -17.61
C ILE A 22 -0.10 6.70 -16.74
N LEU A 23 0.11 5.46 -16.29
CA LEU A 23 -0.85 4.71 -15.48
C LEU A 23 -1.16 5.40 -14.14
N VAL A 24 -0.17 6.01 -13.49
CA VAL A 24 -0.36 6.77 -12.23
C VAL A 24 -1.41 7.88 -12.36
N ARG A 25 -1.58 8.48 -13.55
CA ARG A 25 -2.54 9.57 -13.76
C ARG A 25 -3.98 9.11 -13.59
N ASN A 26 -4.28 7.89 -14.01
CA ASN A 26 -5.63 7.33 -14.05
C ASN A 26 -5.88 6.32 -12.94
N ALA A 27 -4.82 5.78 -12.31
CA ALA A 27 -4.96 4.78 -11.26
C ALA A 27 -5.86 5.28 -10.11
N PRO A 28 -6.80 4.42 -9.62
CA PRO A 28 -7.69 4.77 -8.50
C PRO A 28 -6.91 4.96 -7.20
N TRP A 29 -5.79 4.26 -7.07
CA TRP A 29 -4.91 4.32 -5.92
C TRP A 29 -3.46 4.55 -6.36
N VAL A 30 -2.69 5.18 -5.47
CA VAL A 30 -1.27 5.47 -5.71
C VAL A 30 -0.47 5.17 -4.46
N LEU A 31 0.60 4.39 -4.60
CA LEU A 31 1.64 4.24 -3.58
C LEU A 31 2.74 5.27 -3.85
N ARG A 32 2.84 6.29 -3.00
CA ARG A 32 3.93 7.26 -3.03
C ARG A 32 5.06 6.80 -2.12
N ILE A 33 6.25 6.68 -2.69
CA ILE A 33 7.50 6.42 -1.98
C ILE A 33 8.30 7.72 -1.94
N THR A 34 8.54 8.26 -0.75
CA THR A 34 9.13 9.60 -0.58
C THR A 34 9.94 9.68 0.72
N ASP A 35 10.64 10.79 0.92
CA ASP A 35 11.33 11.09 2.18
C ASP A 35 10.58 12.24 2.88
N LEU A 36 10.40 12.14 4.19
CA LEU A 36 9.80 13.21 5.01
C LEU A 36 10.78 13.58 6.12
N ARG A 37 10.95 14.88 6.39
CA ARG A 37 11.96 15.42 7.32
C ARG A 37 11.96 14.73 8.70
N ASP A 38 10.78 14.42 9.22
CA ASP A 38 10.60 13.91 10.59
C ASP A 38 10.35 12.39 10.64
N LYS A 39 10.69 11.64 9.59
CA LYS A 39 10.45 10.19 9.53
C LYS A 39 11.64 9.44 8.91
N PRO A 40 12.00 8.26 9.46
CA PRO A 40 12.96 7.36 8.83
C PRO A 40 12.61 7.07 7.36
N ALA A 41 13.55 7.35 6.47
CA ALA A 41 13.41 7.09 5.04
C ALA A 41 13.48 5.59 4.70
N PRO A 42 12.75 5.12 3.67
CA PRO A 42 11.68 5.84 2.98
C PRO A 42 10.35 5.81 3.74
N VAL A 43 9.46 6.74 3.38
CA VAL A 43 8.05 6.75 3.81
C VAL A 43 7.19 6.30 2.64
N PHE A 44 6.32 5.32 2.91
CA PHE A 44 5.30 4.85 1.99
C PHE A 44 3.99 5.50 2.38
N ILE A 45 3.32 6.14 1.42
CA ILE A 45 2.03 6.81 1.60
C ILE A 45 1.08 6.26 0.55
N VAL A 46 0.00 5.64 0.99
CA VAL A 46 -1.06 5.19 0.09
C VAL A 46 -2.10 6.30 -0.06
N LYS A 47 -2.46 6.61 -1.30
CA LYS A 47 -3.39 7.68 -1.65
C LYS A 47 -4.54 7.11 -2.47
N LYS A 48 -5.77 7.56 -2.18
CA LYS A 48 -6.95 7.26 -2.99
C LYS A 48 -7.35 8.46 -3.81
N ARG A 49 -7.74 8.22 -5.06
CA ARG A 49 -8.31 9.22 -5.96
C ARG A 49 -9.80 9.37 -5.68
N TYR A 50 -10.22 10.62 -5.54
CA TYR A 50 -11.62 11.00 -5.41
C TYR A 50 -12.03 11.89 -6.58
N LEU A 51 -13.20 11.61 -7.14
CA LEU A 51 -13.95 12.58 -7.92
C LEU A 51 -14.54 13.57 -6.92
N PRO A 52 -14.33 14.88 -7.07
CA PRO A 52 -15.05 15.83 -6.23
C PRO A 52 -16.54 15.70 -6.57
N ASP A 53 -17.40 15.83 -5.55
CA ASP A 53 -18.86 15.87 -5.70
C ASP A 53 -19.21 16.75 -6.89
N GLU A 54 -19.89 16.18 -7.89
CA GLU A 54 -20.43 16.95 -9.01
C GLU A 54 -21.59 17.76 -8.45
N ASP A 55 -21.30 18.95 -7.93
CA ASP A 55 -22.35 19.93 -7.64
C ASP A 55 -23.01 20.30 -8.99
N PRO A 56 -24.26 19.89 -9.25
CA PRO A 56 -24.92 20.10 -10.54
C PRO A 56 -25.14 21.58 -10.84
N ARG A 57 -24.86 22.49 -9.88
CA ARG A 57 -24.92 23.94 -10.06
C ARG A 57 -23.64 24.54 -10.65
N LYS A 58 -22.54 23.78 -10.71
CA LYS A 58 -21.26 24.24 -11.31
C LYS A 58 -21.16 23.76 -12.76
N ASN A 59 -21.94 24.40 -13.63
CA ASN A 59 -21.86 24.25 -15.07
C ASN A 59 -20.42 24.49 -15.57
N GLY A 60 -19.77 23.45 -16.10
CA GLY A 60 -18.68 23.58 -17.08
C GLY A 60 -17.23 23.52 -16.57
N ILE A 61 -16.96 23.44 -15.26
CA ILE A 61 -15.58 23.23 -14.77
C ILE A 61 -15.36 21.74 -14.55
N LYS A 62 -14.55 21.10 -15.42
CA LYS A 62 -14.10 19.71 -15.21
C LYS A 62 -13.54 19.58 -13.80
N SER A 63 -14.28 18.87 -12.95
CA SER A 63 -13.92 18.65 -11.55
C SER A 63 -12.61 17.88 -11.50
N LYS A 64 -11.51 18.54 -11.07
CA LYS A 64 -10.19 17.91 -11.06
C LYS A 64 -10.18 16.80 -10.01
N THR A 65 -9.84 15.57 -10.40
CA THR A 65 -9.65 14.47 -9.45
C THR A 65 -8.58 14.84 -8.42
N VAL A 66 -8.84 14.50 -7.15
CA VAL A 66 -7.92 14.80 -6.04
C VAL A 66 -7.42 13.50 -5.41
N LEU A 67 -6.11 13.41 -5.18
CA LEU A 67 -5.51 12.34 -4.39
C LEU A 67 -5.49 12.73 -2.92
N ARG A 68 -6.09 11.91 -2.06
CA ARG A 68 -6.07 12.08 -0.60
C ARG A 68 -5.28 10.96 0.05
N ASP A 69 -4.51 11.29 1.07
CA ASP A 69 -3.75 10.32 1.86
C ASP A 69 -4.72 9.39 2.60
N GLN A 70 -4.46 8.09 2.55
CA GLN A 70 -5.28 7.04 3.17
C GLN A 70 -4.48 6.18 4.15
N GLY A 71 -3.18 6.46 4.33
CA GLY A 71 -2.33 5.80 5.31
C GLY A 71 -0.87 6.03 5.00
N LEU A 72 -0.01 5.79 5.98
CA LEU A 72 1.44 5.78 5.79
C LEU A 72 2.12 4.72 6.65
N ILE A 73 3.29 4.27 6.21
CA ILE A 73 4.17 3.36 6.94
C ILE A 73 5.64 3.73 6.67
N TYR A 74 6.50 3.56 7.67
CA TYR A 74 7.93 3.87 7.59
C TYR A 74 8.70 3.12 8.68
N GLY A 75 10.03 3.24 8.68
CA GLY A 75 10.88 2.68 9.74
C GLY A 75 10.78 1.17 9.89
N GLN A 76 10.75 0.68 11.14
CA GLN A 76 10.73 -0.76 11.43
C GLN A 76 9.43 -1.44 10.99
N SER A 77 8.28 -0.77 11.14
CA SER A 77 7.00 -1.30 10.64
C SER A 77 7.05 -1.52 9.13
N LEU A 78 7.61 -0.57 8.37
CA LEU A 78 7.79 -0.75 6.93
C LEU A 78 8.70 -1.95 6.62
N ARG A 79 9.85 -2.06 7.30
CA ARG A 79 10.78 -3.19 7.09
C ARG A 79 10.10 -4.54 7.35
N ARG A 80 9.32 -4.64 8.41
CA ARG A 80 8.58 -5.85 8.80
C ARG A 80 7.48 -6.20 7.82
N CYS A 81 6.73 -5.21 7.35
CA CYS A 81 5.66 -5.43 6.38
C CYS A 81 6.16 -5.50 4.92
N LEU A 82 7.43 -5.20 4.63
CA LEU A 82 7.93 -5.08 3.26
C LEU A 82 7.69 -6.35 2.42
N PRO A 83 7.94 -7.58 2.92
CA PRO A 83 7.66 -8.79 2.14
C PRO A 83 6.18 -8.89 1.71
N VAL A 84 5.26 -8.52 2.60
CA VAL A 84 3.81 -8.53 2.33
C VAL A 84 3.43 -7.41 1.37
N ILE A 85 3.96 -6.21 1.56
CA ILE A 85 3.72 -5.08 0.66
C ILE A 85 4.19 -5.44 -0.76
N ARG A 86 5.35 -6.09 -0.90
CA ARG A 86 5.87 -6.59 -2.17
C ARG A 86 4.92 -7.59 -2.81
N LEU A 87 4.38 -8.53 -2.04
CA LEU A 87 3.42 -9.51 -2.54
C LEU A 87 2.14 -8.84 -3.06
N ILE A 88 1.62 -7.86 -2.32
CA ILE A 88 0.42 -7.12 -2.74
C ILE A 88 0.68 -6.33 -4.03
N ILE A 89 1.78 -5.59 -4.13
CA ILE A 89 2.06 -4.78 -5.35
C ILE A 89 2.50 -5.64 -6.55
N ASN A 90 3.01 -6.85 -6.32
CA ASN A 90 3.32 -7.82 -7.37
C ASN A 90 2.05 -8.32 -8.08
N GLY A 91 0.90 -8.30 -7.39
CA GLY A 91 -0.40 -8.68 -7.98
C GLY A 91 -1.04 -7.60 -8.84
N VAL A 92 -0.46 -6.40 -8.92
CA VAL A 92 -1.06 -5.29 -9.68
C VAL A 92 -0.81 -5.49 -11.17
N CYS A 93 -1.89 -5.51 -11.93
CA CYS A 93 -1.89 -5.60 -13.39
C CYS A 93 -2.41 -4.29 -14.04
N ASP A 94 -2.16 -4.15 -15.34
CA ASP A 94 -2.88 -3.15 -16.15
C ASP A 94 -4.30 -3.61 -16.52
N GLU A 95 -5.00 -2.79 -17.29
CA GLU A 95 -6.38 -3.06 -17.75
C GLU A 95 -6.50 -4.34 -18.60
N ALA A 96 -5.41 -4.78 -19.24
CA ALA A 96 -5.36 -6.01 -20.02
C ALA A 96 -4.98 -7.24 -19.17
N GLY A 97 -4.79 -7.08 -17.86
CA GLY A 97 -4.39 -8.15 -16.94
C GLY A 97 -2.89 -8.45 -16.98
N VAL A 98 -2.07 -7.61 -17.62
CA VAL A 98 -0.62 -7.79 -17.69
C VAL A 98 0.02 -7.28 -16.40
N PRO A 99 0.84 -8.09 -15.70
CA PRO A 99 1.55 -7.66 -14.50
C PRO A 99 2.38 -6.39 -14.74
N LEU A 100 2.31 -5.47 -13.79
CA LEU A 100 3.11 -4.23 -13.83
C LEU A 100 4.48 -4.38 -13.18
N GLU A 101 4.81 -5.53 -12.57
CA GLU A 101 6.11 -5.81 -11.96
C GLU A 101 6.57 -4.72 -10.96
N LEU A 102 5.65 -4.11 -10.22
CA LEU A 102 5.92 -2.96 -9.34
C LEU A 102 6.90 -3.26 -8.20
N GLN A 103 7.00 -4.53 -7.80
CA GLN A 103 7.89 -5.03 -6.75
C GLN A 103 9.38 -4.80 -7.04
N GLN A 104 9.75 -4.51 -8.29
CA GLN A 104 11.11 -4.14 -8.67
C GLN A 104 11.56 -2.79 -8.05
N TYR A 105 10.61 -1.89 -7.76
CA TYR A 105 10.90 -0.59 -7.11
C TYR A 105 11.12 -0.70 -5.60
N THR A 106 10.84 -1.86 -5.01
CA THR A 106 10.90 -2.10 -3.58
C THR A 106 11.69 -3.38 -3.27
N GLY A 107 12.89 -3.51 -3.84
CA GLY A 107 13.75 -4.68 -3.66
C GLY A 107 14.12 -4.98 -2.20
N ASN A 108 14.78 -6.12 -1.97
CA ASN A 108 15.16 -6.62 -0.63
C ASN A 108 16.24 -5.78 0.09
N GLY A 109 16.77 -4.75 -0.56
CA GLY A 109 17.82 -3.88 -0.04
C GLY A 109 17.34 -2.47 0.28
N ARG A 110 18.24 -1.49 0.13
CA ARG A 110 17.90 -0.07 0.29
C ARG A 110 16.95 0.36 -0.83
N ILE A 111 15.74 0.75 -0.47
CA ILE A 111 14.76 1.30 -1.41
C ILE A 111 15.21 2.71 -1.83
N THR A 112 15.74 2.83 -3.05
CA THR A 112 16.24 4.08 -3.62
C THR A 112 15.18 4.83 -4.42
N PHE A 113 14.18 4.14 -4.96
CA PHE A 113 13.10 4.75 -5.73
C PHE A 113 12.35 5.83 -4.94
N ARG A 114 12.07 6.96 -5.60
CA ARG A 114 11.24 8.04 -5.08
C ARG A 114 10.26 8.46 -6.18
N GLY A 115 8.97 8.32 -5.91
CA GLY A 115 7.95 8.52 -6.93
C GLY A 115 6.62 7.89 -6.54
N ASN A 116 5.77 7.74 -7.55
CA ASN A 116 4.43 7.21 -7.42
C ASN A 116 4.32 5.91 -8.23
N LEU A 117 3.74 4.88 -7.62
CA LEU A 117 3.38 3.63 -8.27
C LEU A 117 1.85 3.55 -8.38
N PRO A 118 1.30 3.15 -9.54
CA PRO A 118 -0.13 2.95 -9.71
C PRO A 118 -0.56 1.71 -8.92
N LEU A 119 -1.72 1.76 -8.29
CA LEU A 119 -2.34 0.61 -7.65
C LEU A 119 -3.78 0.48 -8.16
N ASP A 120 -4.24 -0.75 -8.30
CA ASP A 120 -5.65 -1.06 -8.45
C ASP A 120 -6.43 -0.89 -7.13
N GLU A 121 -7.75 -1.11 -7.19
CA GLU A 121 -8.62 -1.01 -6.01
C GLU A 121 -8.26 -1.99 -4.89
N GLU A 122 -7.87 -3.23 -5.23
CA GLU A 122 -7.59 -4.26 -4.23
C GLU A 122 -6.28 -3.96 -3.50
N ALA A 123 -5.20 -3.75 -4.25
CA ALA A 123 -3.88 -3.44 -3.69
C ALA A 123 -3.92 -2.14 -2.88
N GLY A 124 -4.56 -1.10 -3.41
CA GLY A 124 -4.73 0.18 -2.71
C GLY A 124 -5.47 0.03 -1.38
N THR A 125 -6.57 -0.73 -1.39
CA THR A 125 -7.40 -0.97 -0.20
C THR A 125 -6.66 -1.79 0.84
N LYS A 126 -6.00 -2.89 0.44
CA LYS A 126 -5.21 -3.73 1.37
C LYS A 126 -4.08 -2.93 2.01
N LEU A 127 -3.29 -2.19 1.23
CA LEU A 127 -2.20 -1.37 1.76
C LEU A 127 -2.71 -0.27 2.69
N SER A 128 -3.80 0.40 2.32
CA SER A 128 -4.47 1.38 3.18
C SER A 128 -4.86 0.78 4.52
N LEU A 129 -5.47 -0.42 4.51
CA LEU A 129 -5.89 -1.09 5.74
C LEU A 129 -4.68 -1.46 6.61
N ILE A 130 -3.61 -2.02 6.03
CA ILE A 130 -2.37 -2.32 6.75
C ILE A 130 -1.79 -1.06 7.40
N PHE A 131 -1.72 0.04 6.65
CA PHE A 131 -1.10 1.29 7.12
C PHE A 131 -1.90 1.94 8.25
N GLN A 132 -3.24 1.82 8.23
CA GLN A 132 -4.11 2.29 9.31
C GLN A 132 -3.98 1.42 10.58
N LEU A 133 -3.89 0.09 10.41
CA LEU A 133 -3.85 -0.83 11.54
C LEU A 133 -2.49 -0.82 12.25
N GLN A 134 -1.37 -0.66 11.53
CA GLN A 134 -0.03 -0.69 12.14
C GLN A 134 0.29 0.53 13.02
N ALA A 135 -0.28 1.72 12.75
CA ALA A 135 0.20 3.00 13.28
C ALA A 135 0.20 3.15 14.83
N ARG A 136 -0.46 2.25 15.57
CA ARG A 136 -0.52 2.25 17.05
C ARG A 136 -0.12 0.92 17.68
N VAL A 137 0.54 0.04 16.91
CA VAL A 137 0.99 -1.26 17.38
C VAL A 137 2.51 -1.19 17.55
N LYS A 138 2.98 -1.35 18.79
CA LYS A 138 4.42 -1.32 19.10
C LYS A 138 5.11 -2.65 18.83
N ASP A 139 4.37 -3.74 19.03
CA ASP A 139 4.82 -5.09 18.78
C ASP A 139 4.92 -5.34 17.27
N LEU A 140 6.15 -5.53 16.80
CA LEU A 140 6.46 -5.67 15.38
C LEU A 140 6.00 -7.02 14.80
N ASP A 141 5.92 -8.06 15.61
CA ASP A 141 5.42 -9.36 15.17
C ASP A 141 3.91 -9.27 14.93
N ARG A 142 3.20 -8.52 15.76
CA ARG A 142 1.78 -8.21 15.53
C ARG A 142 1.57 -7.36 14.28
N VAL A 143 2.41 -6.35 14.06
CA VAL A 143 2.37 -5.53 12.84
C VAL A 143 2.54 -6.41 11.59
N GLU A 144 3.51 -7.33 11.61
CA GLU A 144 3.75 -8.26 10.52
C GLU A 144 2.58 -9.23 10.31
N LEU A 145 2.02 -9.78 11.39
CA LEU A 145 0.92 -10.73 11.33
C LEU A 145 -0.35 -10.08 10.76
N ILE A 146 -0.64 -8.84 11.15
CA ILE A 146 -1.73 -8.05 10.58
C ILE A 146 -1.55 -7.94 9.06
N ALA A 147 -0.34 -7.60 8.59
CA ALA A 147 -0.07 -7.48 7.17
C ALA A 147 -0.34 -8.80 6.44
N TRP A 148 0.23 -9.92 6.91
CA TRP A 148 0.03 -11.24 6.30
C TRP A 148 -1.43 -11.69 6.24
N ARG A 149 -2.26 -11.28 7.21
CA ARG A 149 -3.67 -11.66 7.22
C ARG A 149 -4.52 -10.74 6.36
N VAL A 150 -4.21 -9.45 6.30
CA VAL A 150 -4.87 -8.51 5.37
C VAL A 150 -4.55 -8.85 3.92
N GLU A 151 -3.33 -9.31 3.63
CA GLU A 151 -2.95 -9.73 2.27
C GLU A 151 -3.86 -10.83 1.71
N ARG A 152 -4.31 -11.74 2.58
CA ARG A 152 -5.21 -12.85 2.22
C ARG A 152 -6.68 -12.48 2.10
N PHE A 153 -7.06 -11.26 2.49
CA PHE A 153 -8.45 -10.83 2.32
C PHE A 153 -8.84 -10.82 0.84
N SER A 154 -10.10 -11.12 0.57
CA SER A 154 -10.67 -10.78 -0.74
C SER A 154 -10.70 -9.26 -0.94
N ARG A 155 -10.90 -8.82 -2.18
CA ARG A 155 -11.13 -7.41 -2.50
C ARG A 155 -12.27 -6.81 -1.67
N GLU A 156 -13.38 -7.53 -1.57
CA GLU A 156 -14.60 -7.11 -0.88
C GLU A 156 -14.37 -7.04 0.63
N GLU A 157 -13.70 -8.04 1.21
CA GLU A 157 -13.37 -8.06 2.64
C GLU A 157 -12.47 -6.88 3.01
N ALA A 158 -11.42 -6.62 2.22
CA ALA A 158 -10.53 -5.50 2.44
C ALA A 158 -11.29 -4.16 2.35
N ALA A 159 -12.18 -4.00 1.36
CA ALA A 159 -12.96 -2.78 1.16
C ALA A 159 -13.97 -2.57 2.30
N TYR A 160 -14.66 -3.63 2.73
CA TYR A 160 -15.59 -3.59 3.84
C TYR A 160 -14.89 -3.14 5.12
N TRP A 161 -13.77 -3.79 5.47
CA TRP A 161 -13.03 -3.47 6.69
C TRP A 161 -12.39 -2.08 6.66
N LEU A 162 -11.87 -1.65 5.51
CA LEU A 162 -11.34 -0.29 5.36
C LEU A 162 -12.44 0.76 5.57
N THR A 163 -13.63 0.52 5.02
CA THR A 163 -14.80 1.41 5.20
C THR A 163 -15.18 1.50 6.68
N ARG A 164 -15.23 0.37 7.40
CA ARG A 164 -15.47 0.36 8.86
C ARG A 164 -14.39 1.08 9.66
N ALA A 165 -13.14 1.00 9.22
CA ALA A 165 -12.00 1.61 9.89
C ALA A 165 -11.87 3.13 9.64
N THR A 166 -12.52 3.68 8.61
CA THR A 166 -12.26 5.06 8.14
C THR A 166 -13.50 5.92 7.91
N GLN A 167 -14.68 5.35 7.67
CA GLN A 167 -15.87 6.08 7.20
C GLN A 167 -17.11 5.97 8.11
N SER A 168 -16.97 5.38 9.31
CA SER A 168 -18.09 5.17 10.26
C SER A 168 -18.16 6.22 11.39
N GLY A 169 -17.36 7.28 11.31
CA GLY A 169 -17.24 8.31 12.36
C GLY A 169 -16.15 8.02 13.39
N ALA A 170 -15.67 9.05 14.10
CA ALA A 170 -14.42 8.99 14.85
C ALA A 170 -14.39 7.90 15.95
N ALA A 171 -15.47 7.72 16.70
CA ALA A 171 -15.54 6.69 17.74
C ALA A 171 -15.58 5.27 17.13
N ALA A 172 -16.51 5.04 16.20
CA ALA A 172 -16.68 3.75 15.53
C ALA A 172 -15.42 3.32 14.76
N ASN A 173 -14.78 4.25 14.04
CA ASN A 173 -13.51 4.01 13.35
C ASN A 173 -12.42 3.53 14.33
N ARG A 174 -12.28 4.21 15.49
CA ARG A 174 -11.29 3.81 16.50
C ARG A 174 -11.59 2.42 17.07
N TRP A 175 -12.85 2.11 17.34
CA TRP A 175 -13.24 0.79 17.85
C TRP A 175 -13.02 -0.31 16.83
N ALA A 176 -13.41 -0.08 15.57
CA ALA A 176 -13.16 -1.01 14.47
C ALA A 176 -11.66 -1.29 14.33
N GLN A 177 -10.83 -0.25 14.29
CA GLN A 177 -9.37 -0.41 14.22
C GLN A 177 -8.81 -1.17 15.43
N ALA A 178 -9.29 -0.89 16.65
CA ALA A 178 -8.84 -1.60 17.84
C ALA A 178 -9.22 -3.09 17.80
N GLY A 179 -10.48 -3.40 17.49
CA GLY A 179 -10.97 -4.77 17.35
C GLY A 179 -10.22 -5.53 16.26
N MET A 180 -9.99 -4.91 15.10
CA MET A 180 -9.23 -5.50 14.00
C MET A 180 -7.77 -5.78 14.38
N ARG A 181 -7.09 -4.89 15.12
CA ARG A 181 -5.72 -5.13 15.59
C ARG A 181 -5.63 -6.37 16.48
N ILE A 182 -6.65 -6.62 17.32
CA ILE A 182 -6.73 -7.84 18.13
C ILE A 182 -7.07 -9.05 17.27
N MET A 183 -8.13 -8.96 16.45
CA MET A 183 -8.60 -10.07 15.62
C MET A 183 -7.52 -10.56 14.65
N LEU A 184 -6.75 -9.64 14.06
CA LEU A 184 -5.74 -9.94 13.05
C LEU A 184 -4.36 -10.13 13.64
N GLY A 185 -3.95 -9.29 14.59
CA GLY A 185 -2.62 -9.32 15.19
C GLY A 185 -2.52 -10.10 16.49
N GLY A 186 -3.60 -10.72 16.98
CA GLY A 186 -3.60 -11.37 18.29
C GLY A 186 -3.56 -10.38 19.46
N GLN A 187 -3.52 -10.91 20.68
CA GLN A 187 -3.30 -10.13 21.90
C GLN A 187 -1.82 -9.71 22.01
N PRO A 188 -1.50 -8.58 22.68
CA PRO A 188 -0.13 -8.27 23.04
C PRO A 188 0.54 -9.42 23.81
N ASP A 189 1.83 -9.66 23.55
CA ASP A 189 2.67 -10.66 24.24
C ASP A 189 2.25 -12.13 24.07
N ASP A 190 1.33 -12.42 23.14
CA ASP A 190 0.93 -13.79 22.83
C ASP A 190 2.01 -14.51 22.00
N LYS A 191 2.68 -15.48 22.62
CA LYS A 191 3.75 -16.27 21.99
C LYS A 191 3.28 -17.06 20.77
N ALA A 192 1.99 -17.35 20.64
CA ALA A 192 1.45 -18.05 19.47
C ALA A 192 1.60 -17.25 18.17
N ILE A 193 1.79 -15.93 18.26
CA ILE A 193 2.02 -15.04 17.10
C ILE A 193 3.27 -15.49 16.32
N LEU A 194 4.37 -15.81 17.01
CA LEU A 194 5.62 -16.20 16.37
C LEU A 194 5.46 -17.51 15.59
N ASN A 195 4.83 -18.52 16.21
CA ASN A 195 4.55 -19.80 15.58
C ASN A 195 3.65 -19.66 14.35
N LEU A 196 2.71 -18.71 14.38
CA LEU A 196 1.86 -18.44 13.23
C LEU A 196 2.66 -17.74 12.13
N LEU A 197 3.46 -16.71 12.46
CA LEU A 197 4.29 -16.00 11.50
C LEU A 197 5.26 -16.92 10.77
N GLU A 198 5.88 -17.89 11.44
CA GLU A 198 6.74 -18.89 10.80
C GLU A 198 6.02 -19.67 9.70
N LYS A 199 4.72 -19.94 9.86
CA LYS A 199 3.90 -20.63 8.84
C LYS A 199 3.48 -19.73 7.68
N LEU A 200 3.40 -18.41 7.91
CA LEU A 200 2.93 -17.45 6.91
C LEU A 200 4.06 -16.85 6.09
N ARG A 201 5.25 -16.71 6.68
CA ARG A 201 6.48 -16.31 5.99
C ARG A 201 6.81 -17.38 4.95
N ARG A 202 6.84 -16.97 3.68
CA ARG A 202 7.23 -17.80 2.53
C ARG A 202 8.71 -17.63 2.25
#